data_AF-A0A0V1G1J0-F1
#
_entry.id   AF-A0A0V1G1J0-F1
#
_cell.length_a   1.000
_cell.length_b   1.000
_cell.length_c   1.000
_cell.angle_alpha   90.00
_cell.angle_beta   90.00
_cell.angle_gamma   90.00
#
_symmetry.space_group_name_H-M   'P 1'
#
loop_
_entity.id
_entity.type
_entity.pdbx_description
1 polymer ?
#
loop_
_entity_poly.entity_id
_entity_poly.type
_entity_poly.pdbx_seq_one_letter_code
_entity_poly.pdbx_strand_id
1 'polypeptide(L)'
;MNSSIAKLSKRFERKSFGGSPATVNAWYSSLKNSIVFPAGIVQPPFFDPSFPKAVNYGAMGSVIGHEIIHAFDDQGAQYDRHGNLINWWSTESKEKFKEKTKCIVNQYSKFCYTHHGNKMCLKGEHTQGENIADNGGLKEAFAGYKKYVEEHGQEPRLPSLEQYSMEQVFFMSFASFWCGQYKEKHLVNLLAVSEHSPGEFRVIGSLQNSEDFNRAFNCSIGEPMNPKHKCIVW
;
A
#
# COMPACT_ATOMS: atom_id res chain seq x y z
N MET A 1 16.42 -32.91 9.46
CA MET A 1 16.14 -32.91 8.00
C MET A 1 15.42 -31.62 7.67
N ASN A 2 15.89 -30.89 6.65
CA ASN A 2 15.37 -29.57 6.30
C ASN A 2 13.89 -29.68 5.92
N SER A 3 13.00 -29.04 6.69
CA SER A 3 11.54 -29.24 6.62
C SER A 3 10.92 -28.96 5.24
N SER A 4 11.64 -28.23 4.38
CA SER A 4 11.25 -27.92 3.00
C SER A 4 11.37 -29.10 2.03
N ILE A 5 12.37 -29.98 2.18
CA ILE A 5 12.56 -31.13 1.27
C ILE A 5 11.45 -32.17 1.46
N ALA A 6 10.98 -32.34 2.70
CA ALA A 6 9.88 -33.25 3.04
C ALA A 6 8.52 -32.85 2.43
N LYS A 7 8.42 -31.66 1.81
CA LYS A 7 7.20 -31.18 1.13
C LYS A 7 7.13 -31.58 -0.34
N LEU A 8 8.24 -32.01 -0.97
CA LEU A 8 8.29 -32.31 -2.41
C LEU A 8 7.33 -33.43 -2.84
N SER A 9 7.14 -34.44 -1.99
CA SER A 9 6.23 -35.55 -2.26
C SER A 9 4.79 -35.31 -1.81
N LYS A 10 4.50 -34.12 -1.23
CA LYS A 10 3.19 -33.77 -0.71
C LYS A 10 2.46 -32.84 -1.68
N ARG A 11 1.13 -32.90 -1.65
CA ARG A 11 0.29 -31.94 -2.38
C ARG A 11 0.53 -30.52 -1.85
N PHE A 12 0.50 -29.54 -2.74
CA PHE A 12 0.63 -28.13 -2.37
C PHE A 12 -0.41 -27.71 -1.33
N GLU A 13 0.07 -27.23 -0.17
CA GLU A 13 -0.77 -26.81 0.96
C GLU A 13 -1.26 -25.37 0.79
N ARG A 14 -2.42 -25.21 0.14
CA ARG A 14 -3.03 -23.88 -0.08
C ARG A 14 -3.45 -23.15 1.20
N LYS A 15 -3.78 -23.88 2.27
CA LYS A 15 -4.30 -23.31 3.54
C LYS A 15 -3.21 -22.95 4.56
N SER A 16 -1.94 -23.12 4.22
CA SER A 16 -0.85 -22.72 5.12
C SER A 16 -0.72 -21.19 5.15
N PHE A 17 -0.60 -20.60 6.33
CA PHE A 17 -0.43 -19.15 6.47
C PHE A 17 0.92 -18.63 5.98
N GLY A 18 1.98 -19.45 5.96
CA GLY A 18 3.30 -19.04 5.46
C GLY A 18 4.16 -18.22 6.43
N GLY A 19 3.65 -17.88 7.62
CA GLY A 19 4.37 -17.12 8.64
C GLY A 19 3.79 -17.32 10.05
N SER A 20 4.41 -16.69 11.04
CA SER A 20 3.97 -16.74 12.44
C SER A 20 2.76 -15.81 12.67
N PRO A 21 1.76 -16.21 13.47
CA PRO A 21 0.68 -15.32 13.87
C PRO A 21 1.14 -14.14 14.75
N ALA A 22 2.34 -14.22 15.34
CA ALA A 22 2.92 -13.16 16.19
C ALA A 22 3.71 -12.10 15.39
N THR A 23 3.80 -12.23 14.07
CA THR A 23 4.50 -11.26 13.22
C THR A 23 3.68 -9.97 13.06
N VAL A 24 4.32 -8.82 13.20
CA VAL A 24 3.73 -7.51 12.85
C VAL A 24 4.00 -7.25 11.37
N ASN A 25 3.18 -7.85 10.51
CA ASN A 25 3.24 -7.68 9.05
C ASN A 25 1.92 -8.17 8.43
N ALA A 26 1.75 -8.02 7.12
CA ALA A 26 0.74 -8.70 6.33
C ALA A 26 1.39 -9.28 5.06
N TRP A 27 0.71 -10.19 4.35
CA TRP A 27 1.19 -10.67 3.06
C TRP A 27 0.11 -11.32 2.19
N TYR A 28 0.30 -11.18 0.89
CA TYR A 28 -0.39 -11.89 -0.17
C TYR A 28 0.48 -13.04 -0.74
N SER A 29 -0.17 -14.08 -1.25
CA SER A 29 0.50 -15.17 -1.96
C SER A 29 -0.23 -15.49 -3.25
N SER A 30 0.40 -15.17 -4.39
CA SER A 30 -0.18 -15.41 -5.73
C SER A 30 -0.48 -16.89 -5.98
N LEU A 31 0.40 -17.79 -5.55
CA LEU A 31 0.22 -19.25 -5.70
C LEU A 31 -0.98 -19.80 -4.94
N LYS A 32 -1.35 -19.16 -3.82
CA LYS A 32 -2.48 -19.57 -2.98
C LYS A 32 -3.73 -18.74 -3.26
N ASN A 33 -3.57 -17.58 -3.91
CA ASN A 33 -4.55 -16.51 -3.98
C ASN A 33 -5.14 -16.24 -2.58
N SER A 34 -4.27 -15.90 -1.64
CA SER A 34 -4.62 -15.74 -0.22
C SER A 34 -3.94 -14.50 0.38
N ILE A 35 -4.71 -13.73 1.14
CA ILE A 35 -4.24 -12.64 2.00
C ILE A 35 -4.20 -13.12 3.46
N VAL A 36 -3.17 -12.72 4.21
CA VAL A 36 -2.99 -13.10 5.61
C VAL A 36 -2.70 -11.88 6.46
N PHE A 37 -3.49 -11.72 7.53
CA PHE A 37 -3.29 -10.72 8.58
C PHE A 37 -3.04 -11.45 9.91
N PRO A 38 -1.77 -11.65 10.31
CA PRO A 38 -1.41 -12.20 11.60
C PRO A 38 -2.01 -11.39 12.77
N ALA A 39 -2.28 -12.05 13.89
CA ALA A 39 -2.75 -11.36 15.10
C ALA A 39 -1.79 -10.24 15.54
N GLY A 40 -0.49 -10.38 15.28
CA GLY A 40 0.53 -9.37 15.59
C GLY A 40 0.34 -8.02 14.90
N ILE A 41 -0.31 -7.91 13.74
CA ILE A 41 -0.60 -6.59 13.12
C ILE A 41 -1.98 -6.03 13.53
N VAL A 42 -2.87 -6.86 14.08
CA VAL A 42 -4.23 -6.46 14.49
C VAL A 42 -4.21 -5.81 15.88
N GLN A 43 -3.48 -4.70 16.00
CA GLN A 43 -3.33 -3.90 17.22
C GLN A 43 -3.06 -2.43 16.87
N PRO A 44 -3.16 -1.49 17.83
CA PRO A 44 -2.75 -0.11 17.60
C PRO A 44 -1.30 0.00 17.08
N PRO A 45 -1.01 0.92 16.15
CA PRO A 45 -1.90 1.93 15.59
C PRO A 45 -2.78 1.44 14.43
N PHE A 46 -2.64 0.18 13.99
CA PHE A 46 -3.36 -0.33 12.82
C PHE A 46 -4.85 -0.53 13.08
N PHE A 47 -5.19 -1.18 14.19
CA PHE A 47 -6.56 -1.50 14.52
C PHE A 47 -6.83 -1.50 16.02
N ASP A 48 -7.94 -0.87 16.40
CA ASP A 48 -8.59 -1.07 17.69
C ASP A 48 -10.12 -0.92 17.50
N PRO A 49 -10.95 -1.84 18.02
CA PRO A 49 -12.40 -1.75 17.86
C PRO A 49 -13.01 -0.47 18.46
N SER A 50 -12.35 0.13 19.47
CA SER A 50 -12.76 1.38 20.11
C SER A 50 -12.34 2.64 19.35
N PHE A 51 -11.41 2.52 18.39
CA PHE A 51 -10.99 3.67 17.60
C PHE A 51 -12.08 4.10 16.60
N PRO A 52 -12.12 5.40 16.25
CA PRO A 52 -12.93 5.87 15.14
C PRO A 52 -12.65 5.06 13.87
N LYS A 53 -13.69 4.85 13.06
CA LYS A 53 -13.56 4.10 11.81
C LYS A 53 -12.64 4.82 10.83
N ALA A 54 -12.62 6.14 10.79
CA ALA A 54 -11.61 6.88 10.02
C ALA A 54 -10.17 6.41 10.31
N VAL A 55 -9.82 6.17 11.58
CA VAL A 55 -8.49 5.69 11.99
C VAL A 55 -8.27 4.25 11.54
N ASN A 56 -9.22 3.36 11.85
CA ASN A 56 -9.12 1.94 11.49
C ASN A 56 -9.06 1.71 9.98
N TYR A 57 -9.87 2.42 9.19
CA TYR A 57 -9.82 2.36 7.74
C TYR A 57 -8.55 3.00 7.18
N GLY A 58 -8.10 4.12 7.74
CA GLY A 58 -6.87 4.79 7.32
C GLY A 58 -5.62 3.95 7.54
N ALA A 59 -5.55 3.20 8.65
CA ALA A 59 -4.43 2.32 8.95
C ALA A 59 -4.68 0.88 8.45
N MET A 60 -5.36 0.02 9.23
CA MET A 60 -5.60 -1.38 8.86
C MET A 60 -6.38 -1.51 7.54
N GLY A 61 -7.35 -0.63 7.25
CA GLY A 61 -8.07 -0.67 5.97
C GLY A 61 -7.12 -0.49 4.77
N SER A 62 -6.16 0.43 4.86
CA SER A 62 -5.12 0.62 3.83
C SER A 62 -4.22 -0.61 3.71
N VAL A 63 -3.86 -1.27 4.80
CA VAL A 63 -3.10 -2.54 4.78
C VAL A 63 -3.91 -3.65 4.13
N ILE A 64 -5.21 -3.77 4.44
CA ILE A 64 -6.09 -4.77 3.80
C ILE A 64 -6.20 -4.50 2.30
N GLY A 65 -6.43 -3.24 1.91
CA GLY A 65 -6.47 -2.83 0.51
C GLY A 65 -5.15 -3.16 -0.19
N HIS A 66 -4.01 -2.86 0.44
CA HIS A 66 -2.68 -3.14 -0.09
C HIS A 66 -2.50 -4.62 -0.44
N GLU A 67 -2.82 -5.52 0.48
CA GLU A 67 -2.73 -6.97 0.23
C GLU A 67 -3.71 -7.49 -0.83
N ILE A 68 -4.88 -6.86 -0.97
CA ILE A 68 -5.81 -7.19 -2.06
C ILE A 68 -5.21 -6.78 -3.40
N ILE A 69 -4.59 -5.60 -3.46
CA ILE A 69 -4.01 -5.08 -4.70
C ILE A 69 -2.80 -5.89 -5.15
N HIS A 70 -2.07 -6.55 -4.24
CA HIS A 70 -1.03 -7.51 -4.63
C HIS A 70 -1.54 -8.66 -5.51
N ALA A 71 -2.83 -8.98 -5.50
CA ALA A 71 -3.40 -9.93 -6.47
C ALA A 71 -3.41 -9.40 -7.90
N PHE A 72 -3.21 -8.09 -8.07
CA PHE A 72 -3.32 -7.36 -9.32
C PHE A 72 -2.12 -6.42 -9.56
N ASP A 73 -1.03 -6.54 -8.81
CA ASP A 73 0.20 -5.78 -9.13
C ASP A 73 0.94 -6.39 -10.34
N ASP A 74 2.15 -5.92 -10.65
CA ASP A 74 2.92 -6.39 -11.79
C ASP A 74 3.28 -7.90 -11.73
N GLN A 75 3.35 -8.48 -10.53
CA GLN A 75 3.58 -9.91 -10.33
C GLN A 75 2.26 -10.69 -10.21
N GLY A 76 1.37 -10.24 -9.32
CA GLY A 76 0.09 -10.88 -9.01
C GLY A 76 -0.83 -10.98 -10.20
N ALA A 77 -0.90 -9.94 -11.05
CA ALA A 77 -1.75 -9.93 -12.24
C ALA A 77 -1.38 -11.02 -13.27
N GLN A 78 -0.23 -11.68 -13.13
CA GLN A 78 0.18 -12.81 -13.99
C GLN A 78 -0.41 -14.15 -13.54
N TYR A 79 -1.04 -14.21 -12.36
CA TYR A 79 -1.63 -15.41 -11.79
C TYR A 79 -3.15 -15.38 -11.90
N ASP A 80 -3.75 -16.50 -12.32
CA ASP A 80 -5.21 -16.64 -12.34
C ASP A 80 -5.80 -16.77 -10.92
N ARG A 81 -7.13 -16.83 -10.82
CA ARG A 81 -7.85 -17.00 -9.54
C ARG A 81 -7.45 -18.26 -8.75
N HIS A 82 -6.82 -19.23 -9.41
CA HIS A 82 -6.37 -20.49 -8.82
C HIS A 82 -4.88 -20.46 -8.47
N GLY A 83 -4.17 -19.36 -8.72
CA GLY A 83 -2.74 -19.22 -8.46
C GLY A 83 -1.85 -19.88 -9.51
N ASN A 84 -2.35 -20.09 -10.73
CA ASN A 84 -1.56 -20.57 -11.85
C ASN A 84 -0.99 -19.40 -12.65
N LEU A 85 0.29 -19.47 -13.02
CA LEU A 85 0.94 -18.48 -13.88
C LEU A 85 0.45 -18.64 -15.33
N ILE A 86 -0.64 -17.97 -15.68
CA ILE A 86 -1.31 -18.06 -16.98
C ILE A 86 -1.80 -16.67 -17.36
N ASN A 87 -1.61 -16.26 -18.62
CA ASN A 87 -2.19 -15.01 -19.10
C ASN A 87 -3.72 -15.11 -19.20
N TRP A 88 -4.42 -14.41 -18.31
CA TRP A 88 -5.89 -14.29 -18.29
C TRP A 88 -6.39 -12.93 -18.78
N TRP A 89 -5.49 -12.07 -19.25
CA TRP A 89 -5.79 -10.75 -19.78
C TRP A 89 -5.94 -10.77 -21.31
N SER A 90 -6.84 -9.93 -21.83
CA SER A 90 -6.79 -9.55 -23.25
C SER A 90 -5.50 -8.76 -23.52
N THR A 91 -5.05 -8.77 -24.77
CA THR A 91 -3.86 -8.01 -25.18
C THR A 91 -4.02 -6.51 -24.87
N GLU A 92 -5.19 -5.94 -25.18
CA GLU A 92 -5.48 -4.52 -24.94
C GLU A 92 -5.43 -4.16 -23.45
N SER A 93 -6.06 -4.96 -22.59
CA SER A 93 -6.06 -4.69 -21.15
C SER A 93 -4.66 -4.81 -20.56
N LYS A 94 -3.84 -5.75 -21.04
CA LYS A 94 -2.45 -5.90 -20.61
C LYS A 94 -1.58 -4.71 -21.05
N GLU A 95 -1.81 -4.17 -22.24
CA GLU A 95 -1.11 -2.96 -22.71
C GLU A 95 -1.48 -1.73 -21.89
N LYS A 96 -2.78 -1.52 -21.63
CA LYS A 96 -3.27 -0.43 -20.77
C LYS A 96 -2.75 -0.53 -19.34
N PHE A 97 -2.66 -1.75 -18.79
CA PHE A 97 -2.05 -1.99 -17.48
C PHE A 97 -0.59 -1.54 -17.47
N LYS A 98 0.22 -1.97 -18.45
CA LYS A 98 1.62 -1.53 -18.59
C LYS A 98 1.78 -0.02 -18.74
N GLU A 99 0.89 0.64 -19.47
CA GLU A 99 0.91 2.10 -19.61
C GLU A 99 0.67 2.78 -18.25
N LYS A 100 -0.34 2.32 -17.50
CA LYS A 100 -0.66 2.86 -16.17
C LYS A 100 0.45 2.60 -15.15
N THR A 101 1.03 1.41 -15.11
CA THR A 101 2.13 1.11 -14.17
C THR A 101 3.41 1.86 -14.51
N LYS A 102 3.66 2.16 -15.80
CA LYS A 102 4.75 3.04 -16.22
C LYS A 102 4.64 4.45 -15.62
N CYS A 103 3.44 4.95 -15.37
CA CYS A 103 3.25 6.21 -14.64
C CYS A 103 3.84 6.11 -13.22
N ILE A 104 3.50 5.05 -12.48
CA ILE A 104 4.01 4.80 -11.11
C ILE A 104 5.55 4.70 -11.12
N VAL A 105 6.12 3.92 -12.04
CA VAL A 105 7.57 3.80 -12.20
C VAL A 105 8.23 5.18 -12.41
N ASN A 106 7.66 6.00 -13.30
CA ASN A 106 8.20 7.32 -13.62
C ASN A 106 8.03 8.32 -12.47
N GLN A 107 6.94 8.24 -11.70
CA GLN A 107 6.72 9.10 -10.53
C GLN A 107 7.74 8.77 -9.44
N TYR A 108 7.80 7.51 -9.02
CA TYR A 108 8.63 7.11 -7.88
C TYR A 108 10.12 7.22 -8.19
N SER A 109 10.55 7.04 -9.44
CA SER A 109 11.95 7.25 -9.84
C SER A 109 12.44 8.70 -9.69
N LYS A 110 11.54 9.66 -9.46
CA LYS A 110 11.90 11.07 -9.21
C LYS A 110 12.12 11.37 -7.73
N PHE A 111 11.72 10.47 -6.84
CA PHE A 111 11.96 10.62 -5.41
C PHE A 111 13.39 10.26 -5.08
N CYS A 112 14.10 11.20 -4.44
CA CYS A 112 15.53 11.06 -4.20
C CYS A 112 15.93 11.68 -2.87
N TYR A 113 16.94 11.08 -2.26
CA TYR A 113 17.69 11.65 -1.14
C TYR A 113 18.94 12.34 -1.65
N THR A 114 19.31 13.45 -1.02
CA THR A 114 20.62 14.08 -1.21
C THR A 114 21.52 13.70 -0.06
N HIS A 115 22.65 13.08 -0.35
CA HIS A 115 23.59 12.59 0.64
C HIS A 115 25.03 12.90 0.23
N HIS A 116 25.76 13.68 1.05
CA HIS A 116 27.10 14.21 0.73
C HIS A 116 27.23 14.82 -0.68
N GLY A 117 26.17 15.51 -1.15
CA GLY A 117 26.12 16.09 -2.49
C GLY A 117 25.75 15.11 -3.61
N ASN A 118 25.68 13.80 -3.32
CA ASN A 118 25.22 12.79 -4.26
C ASN A 118 23.71 12.59 -4.14
N LYS A 119 23.02 12.61 -5.29
CA LYS A 119 21.58 12.36 -5.38
C LYS A 119 21.33 10.87 -5.58
N MET A 120 20.63 10.24 -4.65
CA MET A 120 20.25 8.84 -4.69
C MET A 120 18.75 8.71 -4.85
N CYS A 121 18.30 8.24 -6.00
CA CYS A 121 16.88 8.13 -6.33
C CYS A 121 16.36 6.71 -6.16
N LEU A 122 15.06 6.57 -5.92
CA LEU A 122 14.39 5.28 -5.97
C LEU A 122 14.50 4.69 -7.37
N LYS A 123 14.56 3.36 -7.43
CA LYS A 123 14.37 2.59 -8.66
C LYS A 123 12.88 2.29 -8.78
N GLY A 124 12.14 3.11 -9.52
CA GLY A 124 10.68 2.96 -9.62
C GLY A 124 10.26 1.58 -10.14
N GLU A 125 11.03 0.97 -11.04
CA GLU A 125 10.79 -0.39 -11.54
C GLU A 125 10.91 -1.45 -10.45
N HIS A 126 11.90 -1.30 -9.54
CA HIS A 126 12.15 -2.24 -8.44
C HIS A 126 11.11 -2.12 -7.32
N THR A 127 10.47 -0.96 -7.20
CA THR A 127 9.46 -0.68 -6.16
C THR A 127 8.02 -0.72 -6.66
N GLN A 128 7.81 -1.03 -7.94
CA GLN A 128 6.53 -0.77 -8.60
C GLN A 128 5.37 -1.57 -7.98
N GLY A 129 5.56 -2.84 -7.62
CA GLY A 129 4.50 -3.67 -7.05
C GLY A 129 3.95 -3.10 -5.75
N GLU A 130 4.85 -2.78 -4.83
CA GLU A 130 4.54 -2.12 -3.55
C GLU A 130 3.90 -0.75 -3.73
N ASN A 131 4.40 0.04 -4.68
CA ASN A 131 3.85 1.37 -4.95
C ASN A 131 2.43 1.25 -5.56
N ILE A 132 2.17 0.28 -6.44
CA ILE A 132 0.83 0.00 -6.98
C ILE A 132 -0.11 -0.41 -5.84
N ALA A 133 0.35 -1.29 -4.95
CA ALA A 133 -0.39 -1.78 -3.80
C ALA A 133 -0.74 -0.67 -2.80
N ASP A 134 0.18 0.25 -2.48
CA ASP A 134 -0.11 1.40 -1.63
C ASP A 134 -1.18 2.32 -2.23
N ASN A 135 -1.04 2.67 -3.51
CA ASN A 135 -1.93 3.61 -4.17
C ASN A 135 -3.36 3.04 -4.29
N GLY A 136 -3.47 1.79 -4.74
CA GLY A 136 -4.76 1.11 -4.82
C GLY A 136 -5.33 0.84 -3.43
N GLY A 137 -4.52 0.39 -2.49
CA GLY A 137 -4.96 0.06 -1.14
C GLY A 137 -5.52 1.24 -0.38
N LEU A 138 -4.84 2.39 -0.45
CA LEU A 138 -5.33 3.65 0.14
C LEU A 138 -6.66 4.08 -0.47
N LYS A 139 -6.79 4.01 -1.81
CA LYS A 139 -8.01 4.38 -2.54
C LYS A 139 -9.19 3.50 -2.12
N GLU A 140 -9.01 2.18 -2.12
CA GLU A 140 -10.07 1.24 -1.74
C GLU A 140 -10.45 1.36 -0.25
N ALA A 141 -9.46 1.61 0.62
CA ALA A 141 -9.70 1.86 2.04
C ALA A 141 -10.54 3.13 2.26
N PHE A 142 -10.25 4.22 1.53
CA PHE A 142 -11.02 5.44 1.62
C PHE A 142 -12.44 5.26 1.08
N ALA A 143 -12.61 4.56 -0.04
CA ALA A 143 -13.92 4.22 -0.57
C ALA A 143 -14.74 3.39 0.45
N GLY A 144 -14.10 2.42 1.12
CA GLY A 144 -14.69 1.65 2.21
C GLY A 144 -15.13 2.52 3.39
N TYR A 145 -14.31 3.50 3.78
CA TYR A 145 -14.66 4.46 4.83
C TYR A 145 -15.83 5.35 4.42
N LYS A 146 -15.85 5.86 3.19
CA LYS A 146 -16.96 6.66 2.65
C LYS A 146 -18.27 5.89 2.68
N LYS A 147 -18.26 4.62 2.27
CA LYS A 147 -19.42 3.73 2.36
C LYS A 147 -19.89 3.53 3.80
N TYR A 148 -18.96 3.33 4.73
CA TYR A 148 -19.31 3.23 6.16
C TYR A 148 -20.05 4.48 6.64
N VAL A 149 -19.55 5.68 6.30
CA VAL A 149 -20.16 6.96 6.67
C VAL A 149 -21.52 7.17 6.01
N GLU A 150 -21.72 6.72 4.78
CA GLU A 150 -23.03 6.75 4.11
C GLU A 150 -24.07 5.88 4.84
N GLU A 151 -23.66 4.72 5.35
CA GLU A 151 -24.53 3.76 6.03
C GLU A 151 -24.78 4.12 7.51
N HIS A 152 -23.80 4.70 8.20
CA HIS A 152 -23.83 4.90 9.67
C HIS A 152 -23.84 6.37 10.10
N GLY A 153 -23.68 7.30 9.16
CA GLY A 153 -23.54 8.73 9.44
C GLY A 153 -22.10 9.17 9.72
N GLN A 154 -21.92 10.48 9.84
CA GLN A 154 -20.63 11.09 10.13
C GLN A 154 -20.19 10.79 11.57
N GLU A 155 -18.94 10.39 11.74
CA GLU A 155 -18.33 10.23 13.06
C GLU A 155 -18.10 11.60 13.73
N PRO A 156 -18.21 11.69 15.08
CA PRO A 156 -17.84 12.90 15.79
C PRO A 156 -16.35 13.21 15.61
N ARG A 157 -16.01 14.50 15.58
CA ARG A 157 -14.60 14.94 15.51
C ARG A 157 -13.85 14.52 16.76
N LEU A 158 -12.54 14.30 16.63
CA LEU A 158 -11.71 13.90 17.74
C LEU A 158 -11.50 15.04 18.73
N PRO A 159 -11.60 14.76 20.06
CA PRO A 159 -11.24 15.73 21.09
C PRO A 159 -9.80 16.24 20.89
N SER A 160 -9.60 17.54 21.05
CA SER A 160 -8.32 18.24 20.85
C SER A 160 -7.80 18.28 19.40
N LEU A 161 -8.55 17.74 18.44
CA LEU A 161 -8.27 17.76 17.00
C LEU A 161 -9.52 18.19 16.21
N GLU A 162 -10.42 18.97 16.83
CA GLU A 162 -11.71 19.37 16.27
C GLU A 162 -11.59 20.25 15.02
N GLN A 163 -10.41 20.82 14.76
CA GLN A 163 -10.12 21.53 13.52
C GLN A 163 -10.04 20.60 12.30
N TYR A 164 -9.84 19.30 12.49
CA TYR A 164 -9.75 18.32 11.41
C TYR A 164 -11.07 17.57 11.20
N SER A 165 -11.43 17.36 9.93
CA SER A 165 -12.52 16.46 9.57
C SER A 165 -12.10 15.00 9.76
N MET A 166 -13.07 14.08 9.87
CA MET A 166 -12.76 12.67 9.99
C MET A 166 -12.15 12.09 8.70
N GLU A 167 -12.39 12.70 7.53
CA GLU A 167 -11.66 12.38 6.30
C GLU A 167 -10.18 12.81 6.38
N GLN A 168 -9.88 13.96 6.97
CA GLN A 168 -8.49 14.36 7.22
C GLN A 168 -7.83 13.42 8.24
N VAL A 169 -8.55 13.01 9.28
CA VAL A 169 -8.08 12.01 10.27
C VAL A 169 -7.76 10.67 9.61
N PHE A 170 -8.55 10.22 8.62
CA PHE A 170 -8.24 9.02 7.85
C PHE A 170 -6.85 9.10 7.20
N PHE A 171 -6.56 10.20 6.48
CA PHE A 171 -5.26 10.36 5.81
C PHE A 171 -4.11 10.57 6.80
N MET A 172 -4.36 11.25 7.93
CA MET A 172 -3.38 11.36 9.02
C MET A 172 -3.07 9.98 9.62
N SER A 173 -4.08 9.14 9.80
CA SER A 173 -3.91 7.76 10.29
C SER A 173 -3.07 6.94 9.32
N PHE A 174 -3.37 7.01 8.02
CA PHE A 174 -2.56 6.37 6.97
C PHE A 174 -1.09 6.82 7.04
N ALA A 175 -0.84 8.13 7.11
CA ALA A 175 0.52 8.65 7.15
C ALA A 175 1.28 8.27 8.44
N SER A 176 0.58 8.21 9.58
CA SER A 176 1.19 8.08 10.91
C SER A 176 1.92 6.76 11.13
N PHE A 177 1.42 5.64 10.59
CA PHE A 177 2.07 4.35 10.82
C PHE A 177 3.34 4.17 9.96
N TRP A 178 3.58 5.07 9.01
CA TRP A 178 4.84 5.14 8.25
C TRP A 178 5.88 6.06 8.89
N CYS A 179 5.57 6.72 10.02
CA CYS A 179 6.52 7.57 10.72
C CYS A 179 7.75 6.77 11.16
N GLY A 180 8.92 7.18 10.67
CA GLY A 180 10.19 6.55 10.99
C GLY A 180 11.36 7.32 10.41
N GLN A 181 12.56 7.03 10.89
CA GLN A 181 13.80 7.57 10.35
C GLN A 181 14.79 6.46 10.10
N TYR A 182 15.61 6.63 9.07
CA TYR A 182 16.62 5.66 8.69
C TYR A 182 18.01 6.18 9.06
N LYS A 183 18.84 5.30 9.63
CA LYS A 183 20.28 5.54 9.67
C LYS A 183 20.80 5.58 8.24
N GLU A 184 21.71 6.51 7.96
CA GLU A 184 22.24 6.76 6.63
C GLU A 184 22.71 5.50 5.88
N LYS A 185 23.58 4.69 6.48
CA LYS A 185 24.04 3.42 5.87
C LYS A 185 22.90 2.46 5.57
N HIS A 186 21.87 2.45 6.42
CA HIS A 186 20.70 1.60 6.21
C HIS A 186 19.82 2.16 5.09
N LEU A 187 19.68 3.48 4.97
CA LEU A 187 18.97 4.12 3.86
C LEU A 187 19.63 3.79 2.51
N VAL A 188 20.97 3.90 2.42
CA VAL A 188 21.72 3.52 1.21
C VAL A 188 21.42 2.07 0.80
N ASN A 189 21.44 1.16 1.77
CA ASN A 189 21.11 -0.24 1.53
C ASN A 189 19.63 -0.41 1.10
N LEU A 190 18.70 0.24 1.80
CA LEU A 190 17.27 0.20 1.51
C LEU A 190 17.00 0.62 0.05
N LEU A 191 17.56 1.76 -0.38
CA LEU A 191 17.44 2.26 -1.75
C LEU A 191 18.02 1.31 -2.81
N ALA A 192 18.99 0.47 -2.42
CA ALA A 192 19.65 -0.44 -3.34
C ALA A 192 18.90 -1.76 -3.53
N VAL A 193 18.29 -2.32 -2.47
CA VAL A 193 17.76 -3.70 -2.45
C VAL A 193 16.29 -3.84 -2.09
N SER A 194 15.68 -2.85 -1.43
CA SER A 194 14.29 -2.96 -0.95
C SER A 194 13.30 -2.86 -2.09
N GLU A 195 12.36 -3.81 -2.16
CA GLU A 195 11.17 -3.73 -3.04
C GLU A 195 10.18 -2.67 -2.56
N HIS A 196 10.29 -2.23 -1.30
CA HIS A 196 9.47 -1.16 -0.74
C HIS A 196 10.17 0.19 -0.88
N SER A 197 9.41 1.19 -1.30
CA SER A 197 9.79 2.59 -1.11
C SER A 197 9.93 2.92 0.38
N PRO A 198 10.84 3.83 0.78
CA PRO A 198 10.91 4.37 2.14
C PRO A 198 9.58 4.97 2.57
N GLY A 199 9.26 4.89 3.88
CA GLY A 199 7.93 5.26 4.42
C GLY A 199 7.45 6.65 3.98
N GLU A 200 8.32 7.66 3.99
CA GLU A 200 7.94 9.01 3.55
C GLU A 200 7.52 9.07 2.07
N PHE A 201 8.14 8.28 1.19
CA PHE A 201 7.80 8.24 -0.23
C PHE A 201 6.59 7.35 -0.51
N ARG A 202 6.31 6.35 0.35
CA ARG A 202 5.02 5.63 0.33
C ARG A 202 3.88 6.60 0.64
N VAL A 203 4.04 7.44 1.66
CA VAL A 203 3.06 8.48 2.02
C VAL A 203 2.93 9.52 0.90
N ILE A 204 4.03 10.18 0.53
CA ILE A 204 4.01 11.27 -0.45
C ILE A 204 3.48 10.78 -1.80
N GLY A 205 3.99 9.66 -2.31
CA GLY A 205 3.58 9.14 -3.62
C GLY A 205 2.09 8.77 -3.67
N SER A 206 1.59 8.10 -2.63
CA SER A 206 0.18 7.69 -2.56
C SER A 206 -0.76 8.89 -2.42
N LEU A 207 -0.42 9.85 -1.55
CA LEU A 207 -1.24 11.04 -1.33
C LEU A 207 -1.23 11.99 -2.54
N GLN A 208 -0.10 12.12 -3.26
CA GLN A 208 -0.03 12.89 -4.50
C GLN A 208 -1.03 12.41 -5.57
N ASN A 209 -1.27 11.10 -5.62
CA ASN A 209 -2.18 10.46 -6.57
C ASN A 209 -3.64 10.41 -6.10
N SER A 210 -3.91 10.76 -4.83
CA SER A 210 -5.26 10.72 -4.25
C SER A 210 -5.99 12.04 -4.44
N GLU A 211 -7.00 12.07 -5.32
CA GLU A 211 -7.91 13.22 -5.42
C GLU A 211 -8.75 13.41 -4.15
N ASP A 212 -9.02 12.33 -3.44
CA ASP A 212 -9.72 12.36 -2.15
C ASP A 212 -8.93 13.12 -1.10
N PHE A 213 -7.62 12.86 -1.00
CA PHE A 213 -6.71 13.61 -0.13
C PHE A 213 -6.68 15.09 -0.50
N ASN A 214 -6.55 15.42 -1.79
CA ASN A 214 -6.49 16.81 -2.23
C ASN A 214 -7.76 17.58 -1.88
N ARG A 215 -8.94 16.94 -1.99
CA ARG A 215 -10.21 17.55 -1.57
C ARG A 215 -10.29 17.69 -0.05
N ALA A 216 -9.90 16.66 0.71
CA ALA A 216 -9.96 16.68 2.17
C ALA A 216 -9.06 17.78 2.78
N PHE A 217 -7.92 18.08 2.16
CA PHE A 217 -6.99 19.13 2.62
C PHE A 217 -7.05 20.43 1.81
N ASN A 218 -7.93 20.51 0.82
CA ASN A 218 -8.09 21.65 -0.07
C ASN A 218 -6.75 22.10 -0.74
N CYS A 219 -5.95 21.13 -1.19
CA CYS A 219 -4.67 21.39 -1.85
C CYS A 219 -4.89 21.96 -3.26
N SER A 220 -4.18 23.03 -3.61
CA SER A 220 -4.29 23.67 -4.93
C SER A 220 -3.55 22.88 -6.01
N ILE A 221 -4.11 22.83 -7.22
CA ILE A 221 -3.49 22.13 -8.35
C ILE A 221 -2.10 22.71 -8.65
N GLY A 222 -1.08 21.86 -8.68
CA GLY A 222 0.32 22.23 -8.91
C GLY A 222 1.14 22.36 -7.64
N GLU A 223 0.52 22.32 -6.45
CA GLU A 223 1.26 22.21 -5.19
C GLU A 223 1.98 20.85 -5.08
N PRO A 224 3.04 20.75 -4.25
CA PRO A 224 3.81 19.51 -4.12
C PRO A 224 2.96 18.26 -3.84
N MET A 225 1.87 18.39 -3.09
CA MET A 225 0.97 17.28 -2.77
C MET A 225 -0.24 17.15 -3.70
N ASN A 226 -0.45 18.08 -4.64
CA ASN A 226 -1.49 18.00 -5.66
C ASN A 226 -0.93 18.24 -7.07
N PRO A 227 -0.08 17.33 -7.59
CA PRO A 227 0.46 17.44 -8.94
C PRO A 227 -0.66 17.33 -9.99
N LYS A 228 -0.50 18.05 -11.10
CA LYS A 228 -1.43 18.04 -12.25
C LYS A 228 -1.63 16.66 -12.86
N HIS A 229 -0.57 15.85 -12.88
CA HIS A 229 -0.60 14.49 -13.40
C HIS A 229 -0.55 13.53 -12.22
N LYS A 230 -1.52 12.62 -12.15
CA LYS A 230 -1.66 11.60 -11.11
C LYS A 230 -1.63 10.22 -11.74
N CYS A 231 -0.99 9.28 -11.07
CA CYS A 231 -0.91 7.89 -11.51
C CYS A 231 -2.01 7.06 -10.85
N ILE A 232 -2.88 6.47 -11.67
CA ILE A 232 -3.98 5.62 -11.19
C ILE A 232 -3.98 4.32 -12.00
N VAL A 233 -3.74 3.20 -11.31
CA VAL A 233 -3.82 1.86 -11.88
C VAL A 233 -5.19 1.26 -11.57
N TRP A 234 -5.44 0.99 -10.29
CA TRP A 234 -6.67 0.42 -9.74
C TRP A 234 -7.61 1.49 -9.20
#